data_AF-A0A7S0CGH1-F1
#
_entry.id   AF-A0A7S0CGH1-F1
#
_cell.length_a   1.000
_cell.length_b   1.000
_cell.length_c   1.000
_cell.angle_alpha   90.00
_cell.angle_beta   90.00
_cell.angle_gamma   90.00
#
_symmetry.space_group_name_H-M   'P 1'
#
loop_
_entity.id
_entity.type
_entity.pdbx_description
1 polymer ?
#
loop_
_entity_poly.entity_id
_entity_poly.type
_entity_poly.pdbx_seq_one_letter_code
_entity_poly.pdbx_strand_id
1 'polypeptide(L)'
;VTLLVSEEFNVGVSDVALEITRMLSLDGGKSNMITITDAAWCLQGRGKLDIYRFENISTKEQDDLSESQKFFLLYLKKDTFAEKKLIPILKACIKDPNISILLVHENEFAKGGCDFDSVYSTAPQDLIDPPCNLFRNIAIPLYKIYQYREVSLRKILYKM
;
A
#
# COMPACT_ATOMS: atom_id res chain seq x y z
N VAL A 1 -2.15 10.28 8.93
CA VAL A 1 -1.94 9.73 7.56
C VAL A 1 -3.01 8.69 7.24
N THR A 2 -3.32 8.49 5.96
CA THR A 2 -4.26 7.43 5.54
C THR A 2 -3.50 6.38 4.74
N LEU A 3 -3.55 5.13 5.20
CA LEU A 3 -2.95 3.99 4.52
C LEU A 3 -4.04 3.23 3.78
N LEU A 4 -3.88 3.12 2.47
CA LEU A 4 -4.78 2.42 1.56
C LEU A 4 -4.17 1.06 1.27
N VAL A 5 -4.98 0.00 1.41
CA VAL A 5 -4.57 -1.38 1.18
C VAL A 5 -5.59 -2.09 0.28
N SER A 6 -5.19 -3.12 -0.43
CA SER A 6 -6.13 -3.99 -1.15
C SER A 6 -5.98 -5.42 -0.65
N GLU A 7 -6.68 -5.77 0.43
CA GLU A 7 -6.46 -7.05 1.12
C GLU A 7 -6.82 -8.24 0.24
N GLU A 8 -7.90 -8.12 -0.54
CA GLU A 8 -8.37 -9.14 -1.46
C GLU A 8 -7.37 -9.39 -2.60
N PHE A 9 -6.75 -8.33 -3.13
CA PHE A 9 -5.94 -8.41 -4.35
C PHE A 9 -4.44 -8.28 -4.13
N ASN A 10 -4.02 -7.98 -2.90
CA ASN A 10 -2.61 -7.88 -2.52
C ASN A 10 -2.35 -8.61 -1.19
N VAL A 11 -2.60 -9.92 -1.20
CA VAL A 11 -2.55 -10.81 -0.03
C VAL A 11 -1.28 -10.63 0.82
N GLY A 12 -1.47 -10.37 2.11
CA GLY A 12 -0.40 -10.15 3.10
C GLY A 12 -0.08 -8.67 3.35
N VAL A 13 -0.64 -7.75 2.56
CA VAL A 13 -0.45 -6.30 2.76
C VAL A 13 -0.97 -5.82 4.12
N SER A 14 -2.06 -6.41 4.62
CA SER A 14 -2.67 -6.04 5.91
C SER A 14 -1.74 -6.26 7.09
N ASP A 15 -0.98 -7.35 7.09
CA ASP A 15 -0.02 -7.65 8.17
C ASP A 15 1.06 -6.56 8.22
N VAL A 16 1.57 -6.16 7.06
CA VAL A 16 2.55 -5.07 6.93
C VAL A 16 1.93 -3.74 7.35
N ALA A 17 0.70 -3.46 6.92
CA ALA A 17 -0.03 -2.25 7.27
C ALA A 17 -0.30 -2.13 8.78
N LEU A 18 -0.61 -3.25 9.45
CA LEU A 18 -0.78 -3.33 10.89
C LEU A 18 0.55 -3.07 11.63
N GLU A 19 1.67 -3.62 11.13
CA GLU A 19 2.99 -3.34 11.69
C GLU A 19 3.36 -1.85 11.58
N ILE A 20 3.13 -1.23 10.41
CA ILE A 20 3.32 0.21 10.17
C ILE A 20 2.46 1.04 11.14
N THR A 21 1.17 0.71 11.24
CA THR A 21 0.21 1.40 12.11
C THR A 21 0.62 1.31 13.58
N ARG A 22 1.09 0.14 14.03
CA ARG A 22 1.61 -0.03 15.40
C ARG A 22 2.84 0.83 15.65
N MET A 23 3.79 0.90 14.71
CA MET A 23 4.96 1.77 14.86
C MET A 23 4.58 3.25 14.88
N LEU A 24 3.66 3.68 14.02
CA LEU A 24 3.15 5.06 14.03
C LEU A 24 2.51 5.43 15.37
N SER A 25 1.69 4.56 15.93
CA SER A 25 1.04 4.79 17.23
C SER A 25 2.06 4.91 18.38
N LEU A 26 3.15 4.15 18.33
CA LEU A 26 4.24 4.25 19.31
C LEU A 26 4.98 5.59 19.22
N ASP A 27 5.10 6.15 18.02
CA ASP A 27 5.69 7.47 17.78
C ASP A 27 4.72 8.64 18.05
N GLY A 28 3.51 8.35 18.56
CA GLY A 28 2.46 9.34 18.82
C GLY A 28 1.69 9.81 17.58
N GLY A 29 1.94 9.18 16.42
CA GLY A 29 1.25 9.44 15.18
C GLY A 29 -0.16 8.81 15.15
N LYS A 30 -1.03 9.39 14.33
CA LYS A 30 -2.36 8.83 14.03
C LYS A 30 -2.44 8.37 12.57
N SER A 31 -2.93 7.17 12.36
CA SER A 31 -3.17 6.62 11.03
C SER A 31 -4.55 5.99 10.91
N ASN A 32 -5.15 6.15 9.74
CA ASN A 32 -6.36 5.43 9.35
C ASN A 32 -5.99 4.41 8.28
N MET A 33 -6.42 3.16 8.43
CA MET A 33 -6.27 2.13 7.41
C MET A 33 -7.59 1.94 6.68
N ILE A 34 -7.56 1.93 5.35
CA ILE A 34 -8.75 1.77 4.50
C ILE A 34 -8.47 0.71 3.44
N THR A 35 -9.32 -0.30 3.40
CA THR A 35 -9.28 -1.32 2.34
C THR A 35 -10.01 -0.84 1.10
N ILE A 36 -9.35 -0.97 -0.06
CA ILE A 36 -9.87 -0.66 -1.39
C ILE A 36 -10.00 -1.95 -2.18
N THR A 37 -11.21 -2.19 -2.66
CA THR A 37 -11.57 -3.34 -3.51
C THR A 37 -11.95 -2.92 -4.92
N ASP A 38 -12.09 -1.62 -5.20
CA ASP A 38 -12.46 -1.13 -6.52
C ASP A 38 -11.68 0.14 -6.89
N ALA A 39 -11.24 0.22 -8.15
CA ALA A 39 -10.57 1.38 -8.75
C ALA A 39 -11.45 2.64 -8.78
N ALA A 40 -12.78 2.48 -8.84
CA ALA A 40 -13.74 3.57 -8.80
C ALA A 40 -13.60 4.42 -7.54
N TRP A 41 -13.21 3.81 -6.41
CA TRP A 41 -12.93 4.54 -5.17
C TRP A 41 -11.85 5.61 -5.37
N CYS A 42 -10.79 5.28 -6.13
CA CYS A 42 -9.68 6.18 -6.39
C CYS A 42 -10.07 7.27 -7.42
N LEU A 43 -10.89 6.92 -8.42
CA LEU A 43 -11.23 7.84 -9.53
C LEU A 43 -12.36 8.81 -9.21
N GLN A 44 -13.29 8.44 -8.32
CA GLN A 44 -14.52 9.22 -8.08
C GLN A 44 -14.35 10.35 -7.06
N GLY A 45 -13.15 10.57 -6.51
CA GLY A 45 -12.89 11.64 -5.56
C GLY A 45 -13.63 11.54 -4.21
N ARG A 46 -14.58 10.62 -4.05
CA ARG A 46 -15.25 10.13 -2.83
C ARG A 46 -16.21 9.00 -3.26
N GLY A 47 -15.82 7.74 -3.06
CA GLY A 47 -16.68 6.56 -3.27
C GLY A 47 -16.96 5.86 -1.94
N LYS A 48 -18.20 5.41 -1.75
CA LYS A 48 -18.78 4.84 -0.51
C LYS A 48 -17.77 3.98 0.26
N LEU A 49 -17.48 4.43 1.48
CA LEU A 49 -16.45 3.90 2.34
C LEU A 49 -17.03 2.69 3.08
N ASP A 50 -16.79 1.48 2.60
CA ASP A 50 -16.92 0.29 3.45
C ASP A 50 -15.68 0.25 4.35
N ILE A 51 -15.65 1.16 5.33
CA ILE A 51 -14.62 1.18 6.36
C ILE A 51 -14.87 -0.04 7.23
N TYR A 52 -14.12 -1.12 7.02
CA TYR A 52 -13.89 -2.08 8.08
C TYR A 52 -12.88 -1.46 9.07
N ARG A 53 -13.33 -0.47 9.85
CA ARG A 53 -12.50 0.13 10.90
C ARG A 53 -12.51 -0.81 12.09
N PHE A 54 -11.32 -1.27 12.48
CA PHE A 54 -11.07 -1.50 13.89
C PHE A 54 -11.03 -0.11 14.54
N GLU A 55 -12.10 0.18 15.29
CA GLU A 55 -12.41 1.40 16.06
C GLU A 55 -13.38 2.40 15.39
N ASN A 56 -14.53 2.54 16.04
CA ASN A 56 -15.72 3.32 15.65
C ASN A 56 -15.41 4.77 15.28
N ILE A 57 -16.07 5.27 14.24
CA ILE A 57 -16.03 6.69 13.85
C ILE A 57 -17.39 7.33 13.99
N SER A 58 -17.43 8.46 14.68
CA SER A 58 -18.55 9.40 14.65
C SER A 58 -18.45 10.29 13.40
N THR A 59 -19.61 10.70 12.88
CA THR A 59 -19.86 11.44 11.63
C THR A 59 -19.11 12.78 11.44
N LYS A 60 -18.26 13.20 12.39
CA LYS A 60 -17.38 14.38 12.27
C LYS A 60 -16.02 14.12 11.60
N GLU A 61 -15.55 12.87 11.50
CA GLU A 61 -14.21 12.56 10.91
C GLU A 61 -14.24 12.33 9.38
N GLN A 62 -15.40 12.45 8.72
CA GLN A 62 -15.49 12.29 7.25
C GLN A 62 -14.85 13.46 6.48
N ASP A 63 -14.77 14.65 7.07
CA ASP A 63 -14.11 15.80 6.43
C ASP A 63 -12.58 15.83 6.68
N ASP A 64 -12.10 15.28 7.81
CA ASP A 64 -10.67 15.14 8.13
C ASP A 64 -9.92 14.17 7.19
N LEU A 65 -10.63 13.18 6.62
CA LEU A 65 -10.05 12.22 5.65
C LEU A 65 -9.75 12.85 4.28
N SER A 66 -10.23 14.08 4.04
CA SER A 66 -10.04 14.79 2.78
C SER A 66 -8.70 15.54 2.75
N GLU A 67 -8.17 15.93 3.91
CA GLU A 67 -6.90 16.66 4.04
C GLU A 67 -5.70 15.77 4.41
N SER A 68 -5.93 14.54 4.87
CA SER A 68 -4.83 13.65 5.24
C SER A 68 -4.11 13.06 4.03
N GLN A 69 -2.78 13.10 4.04
CA GLN A 69 -1.94 12.47 3.02
C GLN A 69 -2.24 10.97 2.90
N LYS A 70 -2.45 10.49 1.67
CA LYS A 70 -2.86 9.11 1.37
C LYS A 70 -1.72 8.33 0.75
N PHE A 71 -1.51 7.12 1.25
CA PHE A 71 -0.50 6.21 0.74
C PHE A 71 -1.13 4.88 0.37
N PHE A 72 -0.97 4.44 -0.87
CA PHE A 72 -1.32 3.07 -1.25
C PHE A 72 -0.12 2.16 -1.01
N LEU A 73 -0.28 1.20 -0.11
CA LEU A 73 0.75 0.22 0.19
C LEU A 73 0.67 -0.92 -0.82
N LEU A 74 1.68 -1.03 -1.68
CA LEU A 74 1.82 -2.16 -2.61
C LEU A 74 2.88 -3.13 -2.09
N TYR A 75 2.41 -4.27 -1.60
CA TYR A 75 3.22 -5.37 -1.12
C TYR A 75 3.65 -6.28 -2.30
N LEU A 76 4.92 -6.17 -2.66
CA LEU A 76 5.55 -6.87 -3.76
C LEU A 76 6.12 -8.22 -3.29
N LYS A 77 5.66 -9.28 -3.92
CA LYS A 77 6.12 -10.67 -3.78
C LYS A 77 5.96 -11.36 -5.13
N LYS A 78 6.45 -12.60 -5.24
CA LYS A 78 6.53 -13.35 -6.50
C LYS A 78 5.26 -13.29 -7.36
N ASP A 79 4.09 -13.42 -6.74
CA ASP A 79 2.81 -13.55 -7.46
C ASP A 79 1.95 -12.27 -7.41
N THR A 80 2.51 -11.11 -7.05
CA THR A 80 1.75 -9.86 -6.89
C THR A 80 0.93 -9.50 -8.13
N PHE A 81 1.49 -9.68 -9.33
CA PHE A 81 0.82 -9.32 -10.59
C PHE A 81 0.03 -10.46 -11.24
N ALA A 82 -0.04 -11.63 -10.59
CA ALA A 82 -0.93 -12.70 -11.03
C ALA A 82 -2.41 -12.31 -10.82
N GLU A 83 -2.70 -11.43 -9.85
CA GLU A 83 -4.03 -10.91 -9.60
C GLU A 83 -4.37 -9.74 -10.53
N LYS A 84 -5.16 -10.03 -11.56
CA LYS A 84 -5.52 -9.05 -12.60
C LYS A 84 -6.39 -7.91 -12.08
N LYS A 85 -7.15 -8.12 -10.99
CA LYS A 85 -7.99 -7.07 -10.39
C LYS A 85 -7.18 -6.00 -9.65
N LEU A 86 -5.92 -6.28 -9.29
CA LEU A 86 -5.04 -5.29 -8.69
C LEU A 86 -4.61 -4.20 -9.69
N ILE A 87 -4.42 -4.57 -10.96
CA ILE A 87 -3.93 -3.67 -12.01
C ILE A 87 -4.79 -2.42 -12.21
N PRO A 88 -6.13 -2.49 -12.36
CA PRO A 88 -6.95 -1.28 -12.48
C PRO A 88 -6.91 -0.41 -11.22
N ILE A 89 -6.79 -1.00 -10.03
CA ILE A 89 -6.66 -0.25 -8.76
C ILE A 89 -5.35 0.54 -8.75
N LEU A 90 -4.24 -0.10 -9.13
CA LEU A 90 -2.93 0.56 -9.23
C LEU A 90 -2.95 1.71 -10.23
N LYS A 91 -3.49 1.49 -11.43
CA LYS A 91 -3.63 2.54 -12.44
C LYS A 91 -4.48 3.71 -11.95
N ALA A 92 -5.53 3.43 -11.19
CA ALA A 92 -6.37 4.47 -10.61
C ALA A 92 -5.63 5.26 -9.51
N CYS A 93 -4.90 4.58 -8.63
CA CYS A 93 -4.06 5.21 -7.60
C CYS A 93 -2.97 6.10 -8.24
N ILE A 94 -2.30 5.62 -9.30
CA ILE A 94 -1.26 6.39 -10.01
C ILE A 94 -1.83 7.68 -10.63
N LYS A 95 -3.09 7.64 -11.09
CA LYS A 95 -3.75 8.79 -11.71
C LYS A 95 -4.22 9.83 -10.69
N ASP A 96 -4.42 9.45 -9.43
CA ASP A 96 -4.83 10.38 -8.37
C ASP A 96 -3.60 11.06 -7.76
N PRO A 97 -3.40 12.38 -7.94
CA PRO A 97 -2.23 13.09 -7.41
C PRO A 97 -2.19 13.13 -5.88
N ASN A 98 -3.28 12.79 -5.18
CA ASN A 98 -3.34 12.76 -3.72
C ASN A 98 -2.90 11.42 -3.13
N ILE A 99 -2.65 10.40 -3.98
CA ILE A 99 -2.27 9.06 -3.55
C ILE A 99 -0.82 8.79 -3.96
N SER A 100 0.04 8.59 -2.96
CA SER A 100 1.41 8.13 -3.19
C SER A 100 1.49 6.61 -3.06
N ILE A 101 2.07 5.92 -4.04
CA ILE A 101 2.27 4.46 -3.96
C ILE A 101 3.59 4.15 -3.24
N LEU A 102 3.51 3.36 -2.17
CA LEU A 102 4.64 2.84 -1.43
C LEU A 102 4.88 1.38 -1.82
N LEU A 103 6.00 1.14 -2.48
CA LEU A 103 6.44 -0.20 -2.86
C LEU A 103 7.20 -0.85 -1.71
N VAL A 104 6.73 -2.00 -1.24
CA VAL A 104 7.37 -2.78 -0.17
C VAL A 104 7.60 -4.20 -0.66
N HIS A 105 8.85 -4.64 -0.70
CA HIS A 105 9.25 -5.91 -1.32
C HIS A 105 9.58 -6.97 -0.26
N GLU A 106 8.86 -8.08 -0.25
CA GLU A 106 9.14 -9.21 0.65
C GLU A 106 10.45 -9.90 0.26
N ASN A 107 11.36 -10.06 1.23
CA ASN A 107 12.60 -10.81 1.06
C ASN A 107 12.54 -12.21 1.71
N GLU A 108 11.49 -12.54 2.46
CA GLU A 108 11.28 -13.87 3.02
C GLU A 108 10.65 -14.83 2.01
N PHE A 109 11.43 -15.80 1.52
CA PHE A 109 10.94 -16.83 0.58
C PHE A 109 9.68 -17.56 1.06
N ALA A 110 9.58 -17.86 2.36
CA ALA A 110 8.41 -18.54 2.94
C ALA A 110 7.11 -17.71 2.84
N LYS A 111 7.21 -16.38 2.68
CA LYS A 111 6.09 -15.46 2.46
C LYS A 111 5.90 -15.06 1.00
N GLY A 112 6.63 -15.72 0.08
CA GLY A 112 6.60 -15.44 -1.35
C GLY A 112 7.63 -14.40 -1.79
N GLY A 113 8.58 -14.03 -0.93
CA GLY A 113 9.70 -13.18 -1.32
C GLY A 113 10.53 -13.81 -2.44
N CYS A 114 11.06 -12.97 -3.31
CA CYS A 114 11.85 -13.36 -4.48
C CYS A 114 12.87 -12.27 -4.82
N ASP A 115 13.67 -12.47 -5.86
CA ASP A 115 14.46 -11.36 -6.40
C ASP A 115 13.54 -10.31 -7.02
N PHE A 116 13.90 -9.03 -6.88
CA PHE A 116 13.07 -7.94 -7.39
C PHE A 116 12.84 -8.05 -8.91
N ASP A 117 13.84 -8.55 -9.65
CA ASP A 117 13.72 -8.81 -11.10
C ASP A 117 12.59 -9.78 -11.44
N SER A 118 12.26 -10.71 -10.55
CA SER A 118 11.12 -11.63 -10.73
C SER A 118 9.78 -10.89 -10.63
N VAL A 119 9.69 -9.91 -9.74
CA VAL A 119 8.49 -9.06 -9.62
C VAL A 119 8.40 -8.11 -10.81
N TYR A 120 9.52 -7.49 -11.19
CA TYR A 120 9.57 -6.55 -12.30
C TYR A 120 9.21 -7.21 -13.64
N SER A 121 9.74 -8.41 -13.91
CA SER A 121 9.47 -9.15 -15.15
C SER A 121 8.04 -9.69 -15.27
N THR A 122 7.33 -9.84 -14.15
CA THR A 122 5.92 -10.27 -14.14
C THR A 122 4.94 -9.11 -14.13
N ALA A 123 5.42 -7.87 -13.91
CA ALA A 123 4.59 -6.68 -13.95
C ALA A 123 4.13 -6.40 -15.39
N PRO A 124 2.84 -6.05 -15.60
CA PRO A 124 2.37 -5.58 -16.89
C PRO A 124 3.18 -4.40 -17.41
N GLN A 125 3.55 -4.44 -18.69
CA GLN A 125 4.38 -3.43 -19.34
C GLN A 125 3.80 -2.02 -19.20
N ASP A 126 2.47 -1.90 -19.20
CA ASP A 126 1.78 -0.63 -19.05
C ASP A 126 1.81 -0.04 -17.63
N LEU A 127 2.23 -0.80 -16.62
CA LEU A 127 2.58 -0.28 -15.29
C LEU A 127 4.05 0.15 -15.21
N ILE A 128 4.92 -0.49 -15.99
CA ILE A 128 6.35 -0.20 -16.05
C ILE A 128 6.60 1.11 -16.82
N ASP A 129 6.00 1.24 -18.00
CA ASP A 129 6.27 2.35 -18.90
C ASP A 129 5.51 3.63 -18.52
N PRO A 130 5.95 4.80 -19.02
CA PRO A 130 5.14 6.00 -18.98
C PRO A 130 3.76 5.78 -19.64
N PRO A 131 2.67 6.32 -19.08
CA PRO A 131 2.64 7.32 -18.01
C PRO A 131 2.64 6.75 -16.58
N CYS A 132 2.50 5.44 -16.40
CA CYS A 132 2.35 4.83 -15.08
C CYS A 132 3.65 4.87 -14.27
N ASN A 133 4.75 4.42 -14.88
CA ASN A 133 6.09 4.44 -14.30
C ASN A 133 6.14 3.98 -12.82
N LEU A 134 5.46 2.87 -12.52
CA LEU A 134 5.21 2.38 -11.15
C LEU A 134 6.52 2.21 -10.35
N PHE A 135 7.56 1.70 -11.01
CA PHE A 135 8.85 1.42 -10.40
C PHE A 135 9.84 2.60 -10.45
N ARG A 136 9.36 3.82 -10.70
CA ARG A 136 10.18 5.04 -10.60
C ARG A 136 10.81 5.19 -9.22
N ASN A 137 10.09 4.78 -8.18
CA ASN A 137 10.56 4.81 -6.80
C ASN A 137 11.12 3.45 -6.42
N ILE A 138 12.25 3.45 -5.71
CA ILE A 138 12.87 2.22 -5.20
C ILE A 138 11.95 1.58 -4.15
N ALA A 139 11.67 0.29 -4.35
CA ALA A 139 10.94 -0.54 -3.40
C ALA A 139 11.74 -0.73 -2.10
N ILE A 140 11.05 -0.63 -0.96
CA ILE A 140 11.64 -0.82 0.34
C ILE A 140 11.70 -2.34 0.61
N PRO A 141 12.89 -2.94 0.76
CA PRO A 141 12.99 -4.35 1.10
C PRO A 141 12.49 -4.58 2.51
N LEU A 142 11.64 -5.57 2.70
CA LEU A 142 11.06 -6.01 3.96
C LEU A 142 11.74 -7.30 4.39
N TYR A 143 12.52 -7.24 5.46
CA TYR A 143 13.30 -8.38 5.91
C TYR A 143 12.54 -9.23 6.93
N LYS A 144 12.92 -10.51 7.01
CA LYS A 144 12.43 -11.45 8.03
C LYS A 144 12.98 -11.15 9.42
N ILE A 145 14.29 -10.88 9.50
CA ILE A 145 15.00 -10.71 10.77
C ILE A 145 14.49 -9.45 11.46
N TYR A 146 14.06 -9.58 12.71
CA TYR A 146 13.37 -8.53 13.46
C TYR A 146 14.08 -7.16 13.40
N GLN A 147 15.39 -7.11 13.64
CA GLN A 147 16.15 -5.85 13.61
C GLN A 147 16.16 -5.20 12.23
N TYR A 148 16.27 -5.99 11.15
CA TYR A 148 16.23 -5.47 9.78
C TYR A 148 14.82 -5.12 9.34
N ARG A 149 13.81 -5.86 9.82
CA ARG A 149 12.40 -5.56 9.58
C ARG A 149 12.01 -4.21 10.19
N GLU A 150 12.48 -3.93 11.40
CA GLU A 150 12.26 -2.62 12.03
C GLU A 150 12.85 -1.49 11.18
N VAL A 151 14.07 -1.66 10.66
CA VAL A 151 14.66 -0.67 9.73
C VAL A 151 13.83 -0.50 8.46
N SER A 152 13.30 -1.59 7.89
CA SER A 152 12.38 -1.52 6.74
C SER A 152 11.13 -0.72 7.07
N LEU A 153 10.48 -1.01 8.19
CA LEU A 153 9.26 -0.32 8.62
C LEU A 153 9.53 1.17 8.88
N ARG A 154 10.63 1.53 9.55
CA ARG A 154 11.03 2.94 9.72
C ARG A 154 11.28 3.65 8.40
N LYS A 155 11.86 2.97 7.40
CA LYS A 155 12.01 3.53 6.04
C LYS A 155 10.66 3.78 5.38
N ILE A 156 9.65 2.94 5.64
CA ILE A 156 8.29 3.18 5.16
C ILE A 156 7.74 4.45 5.81
N LEU A 157 7.84 4.58 7.14
CA LEU A 157 7.39 5.76 7.87
C LEU A 157 8.08 7.05 7.41
N TYR A 158 9.38 7.00 7.11
CA TYR A 158 10.11 8.16 6.61
C TYR A 158 9.67 8.62 5.21
N LYS A 159 9.10 7.72 4.41
CA LYS A 159 8.50 8.05 3.11
C LYS A 159 7.03 8.50 3.23
N MET A 160 6.44 8.34 4.41
CA MET A 160 5.07 8.76 4.71
C MET A 160 5.04 10.20 5.23
#